data_AF-A0A9W8LDE7-F1
#
_entry.id   AF-A0A9W8LDE7-F1
#
_cell.length_a   1.000
_cell.length_b   1.000
_cell.length_c   1.000
_cell.angle_alpha   90.00
_cell.angle_beta   90.00
_cell.angle_gamma   90.00
#
_symmetry.space_group_name_H-M   'P 1'
#
loop_
_entity.id
_entity.type
_entity.pdbx_description
1 polymer ?
#
loop_
_entity_poly.entity_id
_entity_poly.type
_entity_poly.pdbx_seq_one_letter_code
_entity_poly.pdbx_strand_id
1 'polypeptide(L)'
;MSTQQDNDELLPTQTENYRVSEKKAVNELQNLDANDESLNKWKASLGLGQAELRFPDDKRTVIVQALVLQSGDHVIRMDVSNEKAIEELSKRTVSIKEGIEYTFKIEFVVQREVVSGLVFLQKLKRLNVTVERTEDMCGSFGPKYETQEKRFPVATAPSGMLARGVYNIRSRFVDDDGVVHLDWTWKLEIKKEW
;
A
#
# COMPACT_ATOMS: atom_id res chain seq x y z
N MET A 1 18.40 -9.43 -17.90
CA MET A 1 19.17 -8.41 -17.15
C MET A 1 18.30 -7.22 -16.71
N SER A 2 17.35 -6.72 -17.52
CA SER A 2 16.50 -5.57 -17.16
C SER A 2 15.52 -5.80 -16.00
N THR A 3 14.99 -7.01 -15.80
CA THR A 3 14.06 -7.34 -14.70
C THR A 3 14.70 -7.36 -13.32
N GLN A 4 16.01 -7.63 -13.24
CA GLN A 4 16.74 -7.72 -11.97
C GLN A 4 17.10 -6.31 -11.46
N GLN A 5 17.60 -5.44 -12.34
CA GLN A 5 17.76 -4.01 -12.05
C GLN A 5 16.43 -3.34 -11.63
N ASP A 6 15.33 -3.67 -12.30
CA ASP A 6 14.02 -3.10 -11.97
C ASP A 6 13.45 -3.57 -10.61
N ASN A 7 13.89 -4.73 -10.13
CA ASN A 7 13.55 -5.22 -8.80
C ASN A 7 14.40 -4.57 -7.70
N ASP A 8 15.70 -4.39 -7.96
CA ASP A 8 16.64 -3.78 -7.01
C ASP A 8 16.34 -2.29 -6.79
N GLU A 9 15.78 -1.60 -7.79
CA GLU A 9 15.39 -0.19 -7.68
C GLU A 9 14.11 0.07 -6.84
N LEU A 10 13.34 -0.97 -6.48
CA LEU A 10 12.11 -0.82 -5.68
C LEU A 10 12.15 -1.64 -4.38
N LEU A 11 13.28 -1.55 -3.68
CA LEU A 11 13.44 -2.08 -2.32
C LEU A 11 13.24 -0.95 -1.29
N PRO A 12 12.70 -1.24 -0.10
CA PRO A 12 12.60 -0.24 0.96
C PRO A 12 13.99 0.22 1.42
N THR A 13 14.12 1.50 1.75
CA THR A 13 15.33 2.04 2.35
C THR A 13 15.47 1.57 3.79
N GLN A 14 16.68 1.16 4.18
CA GLN A 14 16.95 0.82 5.57
C GLN A 14 17.20 2.10 6.36
N THR A 15 16.43 2.32 7.43
CA THR A 15 16.66 3.45 8.34
C THR A 15 17.86 3.15 9.24
N GLU A 16 18.84 4.05 9.28
CA GLU A 16 20.02 3.89 10.13
C GLU A 16 19.60 3.70 11.61
N ASN A 17 20.12 2.63 12.22
CA ASN A 17 19.85 2.22 13.61
C ASN A 17 18.45 1.67 13.94
N TYR A 18 17.52 1.58 12.97
CA TYR A 18 16.26 0.85 13.21
C TYR A 18 16.53 -0.65 13.24
N ARG A 19 16.01 -1.33 14.27
CA ARG A 19 16.10 -2.78 14.41
C ARG A 19 14.69 -3.36 14.43
N VAL A 20 14.41 -4.20 13.45
CA VAL A 20 13.14 -4.95 13.39
C VAL A 20 13.02 -5.78 14.66
N SER A 21 11.90 -5.64 15.36
CA SER A 21 11.59 -6.39 16.56
C SER A 21 11.39 -7.87 16.25
N GLU A 22 11.60 -8.74 17.24
CA GLU A 22 11.28 -10.16 17.10
C GLU A 22 9.79 -10.36 16.79
N LYS A 23 9.51 -11.20 15.80
CA LYS A 23 8.15 -11.51 15.37
C LYS A 23 7.43 -12.31 16.46
N LYS A 24 6.33 -11.77 16.97
CA LYS A 24 5.44 -12.45 17.92
C LYS A 24 4.07 -12.63 17.31
N ALA A 25 3.54 -13.84 17.39
CA ALA A 25 2.21 -14.14 16.90
C ALA A 25 1.14 -13.44 17.77
N VAL A 26 0.00 -13.09 17.18
CA VAL A 26 -1.13 -12.49 17.92
C VAL A 26 -1.52 -13.33 19.13
N ASN A 27 -1.57 -14.65 18.99
CA ASN A 27 -1.89 -15.56 20.09
C ASN A 27 -0.83 -15.53 21.22
N GLU A 28 0.44 -15.36 20.88
CA GLU A 28 1.51 -15.21 21.89
C GLU A 28 1.34 -13.87 22.63
N LEU A 29 1.10 -12.79 21.88
CA LEU A 29 0.86 -11.46 22.45
C LEU A 29 -0.35 -11.44 23.38
N GLN A 30 -1.41 -12.17 23.08
CA GLN A 30 -2.59 -12.32 23.95
C GLN A 30 -2.27 -13.06 25.25
N ASN A 31 -1.47 -14.12 25.20
CA ASN A 31 -1.16 -14.96 26.35
C ASN A 31 -0.09 -14.37 27.28
N LEU A 32 0.77 -13.48 26.76
CA LEU A 32 1.70 -12.73 27.59
C LEU A 32 0.94 -11.91 28.64
N ASP A 33 1.37 -11.95 29.89
CA ASP A 33 0.79 -11.16 30.98
C ASP A 33 -0.73 -11.32 31.15
N ALA A 34 -1.28 -12.51 30.87
CA ALA A 34 -2.73 -12.76 30.90
C ALA A 34 -3.39 -12.43 32.26
N ASN A 35 -2.61 -12.38 33.34
CA ASN A 35 -3.08 -12.02 34.68
C ASN A 35 -3.20 -10.50 34.92
N ASP A 36 -2.75 -9.66 33.98
CA ASP A 36 -2.79 -8.20 34.07
C ASP A 36 -3.99 -7.64 33.29
N GLU A 37 -5.00 -7.18 34.02
CA GLU A 37 -6.22 -6.61 33.46
C GLU A 37 -5.95 -5.35 32.62
N SER A 38 -4.97 -4.53 33.01
CA SER A 38 -4.65 -3.29 32.31
C SER A 38 -3.99 -3.57 30.96
N LEU A 39 -3.07 -4.53 30.91
CA LEU A 39 -2.43 -4.97 29.67
C LEU A 39 -3.41 -5.68 28.74
N ASN A 40 -4.35 -6.46 29.28
CA ASN A 40 -5.40 -7.10 28.49
C ASN A 40 -6.33 -6.06 27.84
N LYS A 41 -6.76 -5.03 28.59
CA LYS A 41 -7.55 -3.92 28.04
C LYS A 41 -6.77 -3.14 26.98
N TRP A 42 -5.49 -2.89 27.22
CA TRP A 42 -4.61 -2.23 26.25
C TRP A 42 -4.47 -3.05 24.96
N LYS A 43 -4.17 -4.35 25.04
CA LYS A 43 -4.09 -5.25 23.87
C LYS A 43 -5.41 -5.33 23.10
N ALA A 44 -6.53 -5.40 23.81
CA ALA A 44 -7.85 -5.35 23.19
C ALA A 44 -8.08 -4.03 22.43
N SER A 45 -7.66 -2.89 23.01
CA SER A 45 -7.76 -1.58 22.35
C SER A 45 -6.91 -1.46 21.07
N LEU A 46 -5.83 -2.24 20.97
CA LEU A 46 -4.98 -2.33 19.78
C LEU A 46 -5.54 -3.27 18.70
N GLY A 47 -6.71 -3.87 18.92
CA GLY A 47 -7.29 -4.85 18.00
C GLY A 47 -6.61 -6.22 18.02
N LEU A 48 -5.74 -6.49 19.01
CA LEU A 48 -5.08 -7.78 19.19
C LEU A 48 -6.01 -8.85 19.80
N GLY A 49 -7.32 -8.72 19.62
CA GLY A 49 -8.31 -9.74 20.00
C GLY A 49 -8.50 -10.79 18.89
N GLN A 50 -9.38 -11.77 19.10
CA GLN A 50 -9.83 -12.65 18.01
C GLN A 50 -10.72 -11.85 17.04
N ALA A 51 -10.08 -11.10 16.14
CA ALA A 51 -10.76 -10.42 15.06
C ALA A 51 -11.31 -11.46 14.08
N GLU A 52 -12.57 -11.28 13.67
CA GLU A 52 -13.18 -12.12 12.64
C GLU A 52 -12.42 -11.99 11.31
N LEU A 53 -12.19 -13.13 10.64
CA LEU A 53 -11.54 -13.14 9.32
C LEU A 53 -12.54 -12.67 8.27
N ARG A 54 -12.29 -11.51 7.67
CA ARG A 54 -13.12 -11.00 6.57
C ARG A 54 -13.01 -11.86 5.30
N PHE A 55 -11.84 -12.43 5.05
CA PHE A 55 -11.61 -13.32 3.92
C PHE A 55 -11.05 -14.67 4.45
N PRO A 56 -11.91 -15.56 4.97
CA PRO A 56 -11.48 -16.81 5.59
C PRO A 56 -10.64 -17.72 4.68
N ASP A 57 -10.97 -17.73 3.38
CA ASP A 57 -10.28 -18.53 2.36
C ASP A 57 -8.97 -17.89 1.86
N ASP A 58 -8.77 -16.60 2.13
CA ASP A 58 -7.57 -15.88 1.72
C ASP A 58 -6.45 -16.07 2.77
N LYS A 59 -5.34 -16.66 2.35
CA LYS A 59 -4.20 -16.94 3.23
C LYS A 59 -3.33 -15.71 3.49
N ARG A 60 -3.52 -14.61 2.75
CA ARG A 60 -2.75 -13.38 2.91
C ARG A 60 -3.08 -12.71 4.23
N THR A 61 -2.06 -12.16 4.88
CA THR A 61 -2.18 -11.33 6.09
C THR A 61 -2.63 -9.92 5.73
N VAL A 62 -2.06 -9.34 4.66
CA VAL A 62 -2.48 -8.04 4.12
C VAL A 62 -3.13 -8.26 2.77
N ILE A 63 -4.35 -7.76 2.62
CA ILE A 63 -5.11 -7.84 1.38
C ILE A 63 -5.39 -6.41 0.92
N VAL A 64 -4.55 -5.91 0.01
CA VAL A 64 -4.73 -4.60 -0.61
C VAL A 64 -5.97 -4.65 -1.50
N GLN A 65 -6.95 -3.80 -1.24
CA GLN A 65 -8.24 -3.79 -1.92
C GLN A 65 -8.22 -2.84 -3.12
N ALA A 66 -7.79 -1.60 -2.91
CA ALA A 66 -7.83 -0.58 -3.96
C ALA A 66 -6.87 0.57 -3.72
N LEU A 67 -6.50 1.23 -4.82
CA LEU A 67 -5.97 2.58 -4.82
C LEU A 67 -7.10 3.55 -5.13
N VAL A 68 -7.20 4.65 -4.39
CA VAL A 68 -8.20 5.69 -4.63
C VAL A 68 -7.50 7.03 -4.81
N LEU A 69 -7.71 7.64 -5.97
CA LEU A 69 -7.34 9.01 -6.27
C LEU A 69 -8.60 9.87 -6.31
N GLN A 70 -8.62 10.98 -5.59
CA GLN A 70 -9.75 11.89 -5.56
C GLN A 70 -9.30 13.34 -5.78
N SER A 71 -9.96 14.04 -6.70
CA SER A 71 -9.76 15.46 -7.01
C SER A 71 -11.13 16.13 -7.14
N GLY A 72 -11.54 16.88 -6.12
CA GLY A 72 -12.91 17.42 -6.04
C GLY A 72 -13.95 16.30 -6.11
N ASP A 73 -14.86 16.39 -7.08
CA ASP A 73 -15.91 15.39 -7.35
C ASP A 73 -15.43 14.19 -8.19
N HIS A 74 -14.22 14.23 -8.75
CA HIS A 74 -13.68 13.13 -9.54
C HIS A 74 -13.01 12.11 -8.62
N VAL A 75 -13.55 10.89 -8.59
CA VAL A 75 -13.02 9.76 -7.82
C VAL A 75 -12.63 8.64 -8.78
N ILE A 76 -11.36 8.27 -8.76
CA ILE A 76 -10.82 7.13 -9.49
C ILE A 76 -10.45 6.06 -8.48
N ARG A 77 -11.21 4.97 -8.47
CA ARG A 77 -10.91 3.77 -7.67
C ARG A 77 -10.36 2.68 -8.58
N MET A 78 -9.17 2.19 -8.28
CA MET A 78 -8.49 1.10 -8.99
C MET A 78 -8.46 -0.13 -8.09
N ASP A 79 -9.20 -1.17 -8.47
CA ASP A 79 -9.28 -2.43 -7.73
C ASP A 79 -8.01 -3.27 -7.94
N VAL A 80 -7.43 -3.75 -6.84
CA VAL A 80 -6.25 -4.63 -6.82
C VAL A 80 -6.44 -5.79 -5.84
N SER A 81 -7.69 -6.09 -5.46
CA SER A 81 -8.05 -7.11 -4.45
C SER A 81 -7.64 -8.54 -4.83
N ASN A 82 -7.54 -8.82 -6.13
CA ASN A 82 -7.24 -10.13 -6.68
C ASN A 82 -6.49 -10.03 -8.01
N GLU A 83 -5.91 -11.15 -8.44
CA GLU A 83 -5.07 -11.25 -9.65
C GLU A 83 -5.80 -10.80 -10.93
N LYS A 84 -7.10 -11.11 -11.06
CA LYS A 84 -7.90 -10.71 -12.23
C LYS A 84 -8.06 -9.20 -12.29
N ALA A 85 -8.38 -8.56 -11.17
CA ALA A 85 -8.50 -7.09 -11.10
C ALA A 85 -7.17 -6.41 -11.45
N ILE A 86 -6.04 -6.96 -10.98
CA ILE A 86 -4.70 -6.47 -11.29
C ILE A 86 -4.38 -6.63 -12.78
N GLU A 87 -4.73 -7.77 -13.38
CA GLU A 87 -4.53 -8.00 -14.80
C GLU A 87 -5.34 -7.01 -15.65
N GLU A 88 -6.61 -6.78 -15.30
CA GLU A 88 -7.47 -5.78 -15.95
C GLU A 88 -6.90 -4.36 -15.81
N LEU A 89 -6.42 -3.99 -14.62
CA LEU A 89 -5.80 -2.70 -14.36
C LEU A 89 -4.52 -2.50 -15.20
N SER A 90 -3.69 -3.54 -15.35
CA SER A 90 -2.44 -3.46 -16.13
C SER A 90 -2.66 -3.17 -17.62
N LYS A 91 -3.84 -3.56 -18.14
CA LYS A 91 -4.27 -3.34 -19.52
C LYS A 91 -4.90 -1.96 -19.72
N ARG A 92 -5.43 -1.36 -18.66
CA ARG A 92 -6.08 -0.04 -18.68
C ARG A 92 -5.08 1.09 -18.49
N THR A 93 -5.39 2.24 -19.08
CA THR A 93 -4.74 3.52 -18.77
C THR A 93 -5.69 4.39 -17.97
N VAL A 94 -5.28 4.78 -16.76
CA VAL A 94 -5.99 5.72 -15.90
C VAL A 94 -5.62 7.13 -16.33
N SER A 95 -6.59 8.01 -16.57
CA SER A 95 -6.32 9.40 -16.99
C SER A 95 -6.60 10.39 -15.86
N ILE A 96 -5.73 11.38 -15.70
CA ILE A 96 -5.95 12.54 -14.83
C ILE A 96 -5.66 13.84 -15.57
N LYS A 97 -6.35 14.92 -15.18
CA LYS A 97 -6.05 16.26 -15.67
C LYS A 97 -4.76 16.81 -15.03
N GLU A 98 -3.95 17.50 -15.82
CA GLU A 98 -2.72 18.16 -15.36
C GLU A 98 -3.02 19.32 -14.38
N GLY A 99 -2.13 19.55 -13.41
CA GLY A 99 -2.24 20.67 -12.48
C GLY A 99 -3.36 20.57 -11.44
N ILE A 100 -4.09 19.45 -11.38
CA ILE A 100 -5.10 19.23 -10.34
C ILE A 100 -4.44 18.92 -9.00
N GLU A 101 -5.07 19.36 -7.91
CA GLU A 101 -4.79 18.82 -6.59
C GLU A 101 -5.59 17.53 -6.39
N TYR A 102 -4.92 16.51 -5.88
CA TYR A 102 -5.54 15.23 -5.59
C TYR A 102 -5.10 14.69 -4.24
N THR A 103 -5.98 13.91 -3.64
CA THR A 103 -5.66 13.02 -2.52
C THR A 103 -5.50 11.61 -3.05
N PHE A 104 -4.54 10.89 -2.49
CA PHE A 104 -4.31 9.49 -2.78
C PHE A 104 -4.47 8.69 -1.50
N LYS A 105 -5.14 7.54 -1.58
CA LYS A 105 -5.22 6.59 -0.48
C LYS A 105 -5.15 5.15 -0.96
N ILE A 106 -4.66 4.29 -0.08
CA ILE A 106 -4.65 2.83 -0.26
C ILE A 106 -5.64 2.24 0.72
N GLU A 107 -6.56 1.42 0.22
CA GLU A 107 -7.52 0.64 1.01
C GLU A 107 -7.00 -0.79 1.14
N PHE A 108 -6.91 -1.31 2.37
CA PHE A 108 -6.43 -2.66 2.63
C PHE A 108 -7.10 -3.27 3.87
N VAL A 109 -7.05 -4.59 3.97
CA VAL A 109 -7.50 -5.34 5.14
C VAL A 109 -6.31 -6.10 5.70
N VAL A 110 -6.13 -6.05 7.02
CA VAL A 110 -5.15 -6.88 7.72
C VAL A 110 -5.93 -7.94 8.49
N GLN A 111 -5.55 -9.20 8.34
CA GLN A 111 -6.18 -10.33 9.03
C GLN A 111 -5.12 -11.33 9.51
N ARG A 112 -5.48 -12.18 10.47
CA ARG A 112 -4.64 -13.25 11.05
C ARG A 112 -3.54 -12.73 11.99
N GLU A 113 -2.59 -11.95 11.49
CA GLU A 113 -1.41 -11.52 12.25
C GLU A 113 -1.22 -10.00 12.24
N VAL A 114 -0.44 -9.50 13.21
CA VAL A 114 0.04 -8.11 13.19
C VAL A 114 1.06 -7.95 12.07
N VAL A 115 0.98 -6.82 11.38
CA VAL A 115 1.94 -6.43 10.35
C VAL A 115 2.68 -5.21 10.84
N SER A 116 4.00 -5.34 10.98
CA SER A 116 4.86 -4.27 11.48
C SER A 116 5.59 -3.58 10.34
N GLY A 117 5.64 -2.25 10.39
CA GLY A 117 6.39 -1.42 9.45
C GLY A 117 5.99 -1.64 7.99
N LEU A 118 4.69 -1.57 7.72
CA LEU A 118 4.17 -1.62 6.37
C LEU A 118 4.63 -0.37 5.60
N VAL A 119 5.23 -0.58 4.43
CA VAL A 119 5.79 0.45 3.56
C VAL A 119 5.15 0.35 2.18
N PHE A 120 4.70 1.50 1.67
CA PHE A 120 4.31 1.65 0.28
C PHE A 120 5.46 2.19 -0.55
N LEU A 121 5.79 1.48 -1.63
CA LEU A 121 6.81 1.85 -2.59
C LEU A 121 6.15 2.08 -3.94
N GLN A 122 6.54 3.15 -4.61
CA GLN A 122 6.06 3.46 -5.93
C GLN A 122 7.19 3.99 -6.81
N LYS A 123 7.20 3.57 -8.08
CA LYS A 123 8.16 4.03 -9.08
C LYS A 123 7.41 4.42 -10.35
N LEU A 124 7.61 5.66 -10.78
CA LEU A 124 7.04 6.20 -12.00
C LEU A 124 8.12 6.22 -13.06
N LYS A 125 7.81 5.59 -14.20
CA LYS A 125 8.64 5.62 -15.39
C LYS A 125 7.92 6.32 -16.52
N ARG A 126 8.65 7.16 -17.25
CA ARG A 126 8.20 7.74 -18.51
C ARG A 126 9.26 7.54 -19.58
N LEU A 127 8.84 7.06 -20.74
CA LEU A 127 9.76 6.68 -21.84
C LEU A 127 10.88 5.74 -21.34
N ASN A 128 10.51 4.78 -20.47
CA ASN A 128 11.42 3.83 -19.80
C ASN A 128 12.48 4.44 -18.86
N VAL A 129 12.44 5.76 -18.62
CA VAL A 129 13.28 6.44 -17.64
C VAL A 129 12.51 6.59 -16.34
N THR A 130 13.12 6.23 -15.21
CA THR A 130 12.58 6.50 -13.88
C THR A 130 12.58 8.01 -13.64
N VAL A 131 11.40 8.59 -13.43
CA VAL A 131 11.23 10.03 -13.20
C VAL A 131 10.95 10.34 -11.73
N GLU A 132 10.37 9.39 -11.01
CA GLU A 132 10.05 9.55 -9.60
C GLU A 132 10.06 8.18 -8.90
N ARG A 133 10.53 8.17 -7.66
CA ARG A 133 10.44 7.04 -6.74
C ARG A 133 9.93 7.59 -5.42
N THR A 134 8.89 6.97 -4.89
CA THR A 134 8.23 7.36 -3.65
C THR A 134 8.24 6.19 -2.68
N GLU A 135 8.51 6.48 -1.43
CA GLU A 135 8.53 5.53 -0.34
C GLU A 135 7.84 6.17 0.86
N ASP A 136 6.84 5.48 1.42
CA ASP A 136 6.04 6.01 2.52
C ASP A 136 5.80 4.92 3.57
N MET A 137 6.25 5.20 4.79
CA MET A 137 5.99 4.37 5.97
C MET A 137 4.51 4.50 6.34
N CYS A 138 3.76 3.44 6.11
CA CYS A 138 2.34 3.36 6.42
C CYS A 138 2.13 3.07 7.91
N GLY A 139 3.03 2.30 8.53
CA GLY A 139 3.02 2.00 9.96
C GLY A 139 2.72 0.54 10.27
N SER A 140 2.34 0.25 11.51
CA SER A 140 2.00 -1.10 11.97
C SER A 140 0.50 -1.25 12.16
N PHE A 141 -0.06 -2.39 11.74
CA PHE A 141 -1.49 -2.63 11.68
C PHE A 141 -1.83 -4.00 12.27
N GLY A 142 -2.85 -4.04 13.13
CA GLY A 142 -3.40 -5.28 13.66
C GLY A 142 -4.51 -5.86 12.78
N PRO A 143 -4.89 -7.13 13.00
CA PRO A 143 -6.05 -7.74 12.37
C PRO A 143 -7.34 -6.95 12.63
N LYS A 144 -8.11 -6.67 11.59
CA LYS A 144 -9.38 -5.94 11.68
C LYS A 144 -10.32 -6.33 10.55
N TYR A 145 -11.61 -6.48 10.85
CA TYR A 145 -12.62 -6.82 9.85
C TYR A 145 -12.86 -5.66 8.88
N GLU A 146 -12.96 -4.43 9.40
CA GLU A 146 -13.17 -3.24 8.58
C GLU A 146 -11.95 -2.91 7.71
N THR A 147 -12.21 -2.27 6.57
CA THR A 147 -11.16 -1.75 5.70
C THR A 147 -10.36 -0.68 6.44
N GLN A 148 -9.05 -0.82 6.41
CA GLN A 148 -8.08 0.18 6.88
C GLN A 148 -7.62 1.01 5.68
N GLU A 149 -7.24 2.26 5.93
CA GLU A 149 -6.78 3.16 4.87
C GLU A 149 -5.51 3.91 5.27
N LYS A 150 -4.57 4.00 4.31
CA LYS A 150 -3.46 4.94 4.38
C LYS A 150 -3.75 6.09 3.43
N ARG A 151 -3.86 7.30 3.98
CA ARG A 151 -3.97 8.54 3.21
C ARG A 151 -2.59 9.18 3.07
N PHE A 152 -2.30 9.63 1.87
CA PHE A 152 -1.09 10.37 1.54
C PHE A 152 -1.38 11.87 1.64
N PRO A 153 -0.33 12.70 1.81
CA PRO A 153 -0.47 14.15 1.69
C PRO A 153 -1.12 14.54 0.36
N VAL A 154 -1.82 15.67 0.36
CA VAL A 154 -2.33 16.26 -0.90
C VAL A 154 -1.15 16.50 -1.84
N ALA A 155 -1.32 16.12 -3.09
CA ALA A 155 -0.31 16.28 -4.13
C ALA A 155 -0.92 16.99 -5.34
N THR A 156 -0.07 17.61 -6.16
CA THR A 156 -0.47 18.28 -7.40
C THR A 156 0.04 17.49 -8.59
N ALA A 157 -0.84 17.17 -9.54
CA ALA A 157 -0.43 16.51 -10.78
C ALA A 157 0.50 17.43 -11.58
N PRO A 158 1.63 16.94 -12.13
CA PRO A 158 2.54 17.78 -12.88
C PRO A 158 1.85 18.35 -14.13
N SER A 159 2.28 19.54 -14.55
CA SER A 159 1.65 20.30 -15.64
C SER A 159 2.65 20.79 -16.67
N GLY A 160 2.11 21.14 -17.84
CA GLY A 160 2.87 21.61 -19.00
C GLY A 160 3.06 20.52 -20.06
N MET A 161 3.38 20.97 -21.27
CA MET A 161 3.55 20.09 -22.44
C MET A 161 4.57 18.97 -22.19
N LEU A 162 5.63 19.26 -21.43
CA LEU A 162 6.65 18.28 -21.08
C LEU A 162 6.20 17.31 -20.00
N ALA A 163 5.19 17.59 -19.18
CA ALA A 163 4.66 16.68 -18.15
C ALA A 163 3.54 15.76 -18.67
N ARG A 164 2.80 16.19 -19.70
CA ARG A 164 1.72 15.37 -20.26
C ARG A 164 2.24 14.10 -20.93
N GLY A 165 1.45 13.03 -20.85
CA GLY A 165 1.74 11.73 -21.47
C GLY A 165 1.52 10.55 -20.54
N VAL A 166 1.96 9.37 -20.98
CA VAL A 166 1.78 8.11 -20.26
C VAL A 166 2.98 7.81 -19.36
N TYR A 167 2.68 7.45 -18.13
CA TYR A 167 3.56 7.02 -17.07
C TYR A 167 3.26 5.56 -16.76
N ASN A 168 4.30 4.72 -16.77
CA ASN A 168 4.21 3.35 -16.28
C ASN A 168 4.58 3.36 -14.81
N ILE A 169 3.68 2.87 -13.97
CA ILE A 169 3.84 2.92 -12.52
C ILE A 169 3.96 1.49 -12.03
N ARG A 170 4.97 1.22 -11.21
CA ARG A 170 5.07 0.01 -10.40
C ARG A 170 4.82 0.39 -8.95
N SER A 171 3.88 -0.29 -8.33
CA SER A 171 3.53 -0.12 -6.92
C SER A 171 3.81 -1.42 -6.18
N ARG A 172 4.33 -1.30 -4.96
CA ARG A 172 4.68 -2.42 -4.11
C ARG A 172 4.33 -2.11 -2.66
N PHE A 173 3.83 -3.13 -1.97
CA PHE A 173 3.49 -3.08 -0.55
C PHE A 173 4.30 -4.14 0.18
N VAL A 174 5.15 -3.73 1.10
CA VAL A 174 6.15 -4.57 1.78
C VAL A 174 6.16 -4.24 3.27
N ASP A 175 6.52 -5.17 4.14
CA ASP A 175 6.65 -4.93 5.58
C ASP A 175 8.10 -5.08 6.09
N ASP A 176 8.31 -4.83 7.39
CA ASP A 176 9.63 -4.94 8.03
C ASP A 176 10.19 -6.39 8.01
N ASP A 177 9.32 -7.40 7.88
CA ASP A 177 9.72 -8.80 7.74
C ASP A 177 10.22 -9.12 6.31
N GLY A 178 10.18 -8.14 5.40
CA GLY A 178 10.53 -8.29 3.98
C GLY A 178 9.45 -9.01 3.17
N VAL A 179 8.25 -9.19 3.72
CA VAL A 179 7.14 -9.85 3.01
C VAL A 179 6.54 -8.87 2.01
N VAL A 180 6.60 -9.23 0.74
CA VAL A 180 5.89 -8.49 -0.32
C VAL A 180 4.43 -8.93 -0.34
N HIS A 181 3.55 -8.07 0.16
CA HIS A 181 2.11 -8.32 0.23
C HIS A 181 1.42 -8.12 -1.13
N LEU A 182 1.90 -7.15 -1.91
CA LEU A 182 1.45 -6.96 -3.29
C LEU A 182 2.50 -6.23 -4.12
N ASP A 183 2.66 -6.62 -5.38
CA ASP A 183 3.50 -5.94 -6.38
C ASP A 183 2.76 -5.94 -7.73
N TRP A 184 2.52 -4.76 -8.29
CA TRP A 184 1.74 -4.62 -9.50
C TRP A 184 2.15 -3.41 -10.32
N THR A 185 1.78 -3.44 -11.60
CA THR A 185 2.03 -2.35 -12.53
C THR A 185 0.74 -1.82 -13.12
N TRP A 186 0.66 -0.51 -13.33
CA TRP A 186 -0.48 0.17 -13.92
C TRP A 186 -0.03 1.40 -14.71
N LYS A 187 -0.91 1.96 -15.52
CA LYS A 187 -0.60 3.10 -16.40
C LYS A 187 -1.42 4.31 -16.00
N LEU A 188 -0.73 5.43 -15.85
CA LEU A 188 -1.32 6.75 -15.64
C LEU A 188 -1.05 7.62 -16.87
N GLU A 189 -2.04 8.37 -17.32
CA GLU A 189 -1.90 9.34 -18.39
C GLU A 189 -2.32 10.72 -17.91
N ILE A 190 -1.39 11.68 -18.03
CA ILE A 190 -1.63 13.07 -17.65
C ILE A 190 -2.03 13.84 -18.90
N LYS A 191 -3.24 14.41 -18.88
CA LYS A 191 -3.88 15.10 -20.01
C LYS A 191 -4.21 16.55 -19.67
N LYS A 192 -4.47 17.36 -20.70
CA LYS A 192 -4.90 18.75 -20.53
C LYS A 192 -6.31 18.85 -19.94
N GLU A 193 -7.18 17.93 -20.34
CA GLU A 193 -8.56 17.80 -19.86
C GLU A 193 -8.78 16.38 -19.33
N TRP A 194 -9.87 16.19 -18.59
CA TRP A 194 -10.29 14.89 -18.06
C TRP A 194 -10.67 13.90 -19.18
#